data_AF-A0A7V8G478-F1
#
_entry.id   AF-A0A7V8G478-F1
#
_cell.length_a   1.000
_cell.length_b   1.000
_cell.length_c   1.000
_cell.angle_alpha   90.00
_cell.angle_beta   90.00
_cell.angle_gamma   90.00
#
_symmetry.space_group_name_H-M   'P 1'
#
loop_
_entity.id
_entity.type
_entity.pdbx_description
1 polymer ?
#
loop_
_entity_poly.entity_id
_entity_poly.type
_entity_poly.pdbx_seq_one_letter_code
_entity_poly.pdbx_strand_id
1 'polypeptide(L)'
;MRFQGETPSSSSLRVERLSLADSLALAADGPAPFAAIGYGTPERLDWMPPVDASVLSERGAVADVWHAAGPAVQTGRTGLVRWRADDHWLLGAIDLDESVEKQGLAELAHRAYRDLFATLDQSGIAHPLRIWNYLPQINGDGGGLERYRQFNLGRQDAFLEAGRAAFEGAPAACALGIHRGALSVRFLAGRRAPLPIENPRQVSADLAPVSRTPL
;
A
#
# COMPACT_ATOMS: atom_id res chain seq x y z
N MET A 1 11.70 -43.20 14.45
CA MET A 1 12.04 -41.77 14.26
C MET A 1 10.76 -41.07 13.83
N ARG A 2 10.10 -40.34 14.74
CA ARG A 2 8.80 -39.68 14.46
C ARG A 2 9.10 -38.29 13.90
N PHE A 3 8.64 -38.00 12.68
CA PHE A 3 8.57 -36.64 12.17
C PHE A 3 7.49 -35.90 12.97
N GLN A 4 7.92 -35.02 13.88
CA GLN A 4 7.05 -33.97 14.38
C GLN A 4 6.92 -32.96 13.24
N GLY A 5 5.79 -33.00 12.53
CA GLY A 5 5.39 -31.87 11.70
C GLY A 5 5.04 -30.73 12.63
N GLU A 6 5.84 -29.66 12.64
CA GLU A 6 5.41 -28.38 13.19
C GLU A 6 4.13 -27.97 12.47
N THR A 7 3.03 -27.88 13.22
CA THR A 7 1.82 -27.22 12.73
C THR A 7 2.19 -25.75 12.51
N PRO A 8 2.16 -25.22 11.27
CA PRO A 8 2.45 -23.81 11.08
C PRO A 8 1.42 -23.00 11.88
N SER A 9 1.91 -22.18 12.81
CA SER A 9 1.09 -21.21 13.52
C SER A 9 0.46 -20.28 12.49
N SER A 10 -0.79 -20.52 12.12
CA SER A 10 -1.53 -19.67 11.20
C SER A 10 -1.87 -18.37 11.90
N SER A 11 -1.06 -17.32 11.72
CA SER A 11 -1.47 -15.98 12.10
C SER A 11 -2.67 -15.57 11.24
N SER A 12 -3.81 -15.26 11.84
CA SER A 12 -4.95 -14.70 11.10
C SER A 12 -4.83 -13.17 11.09
N LEU A 13 -4.93 -12.57 9.90
CA LEU A 13 -5.08 -11.12 9.75
C LEU A 13 -6.55 -10.80 9.47
N ARG A 14 -7.17 -9.96 10.31
CA ARG A 14 -8.54 -9.48 10.11
C ARG A 14 -8.51 -7.99 9.85
N VAL A 15 -9.31 -7.51 8.91
CA VAL A 15 -9.54 -6.07 8.70
C VAL A 15 -10.97 -5.71 9.06
N GLU A 16 -11.15 -4.55 9.68
CA GLU A 16 -12.47 -3.94 9.86
C GLU A 16 -12.41 -2.43 9.60
N ARG A 17 -13.52 -1.87 9.13
CA ARG A 17 -13.66 -0.43 8.95
C ARG A 17 -14.37 0.19 10.15
N LEU A 18 -13.74 1.20 10.74
CA LEU A 18 -14.25 1.91 11.91
C LEU A 18 -14.36 3.41 11.64
N SER A 19 -15.15 4.12 12.45
CA SER A 19 -15.03 5.57 12.51
C SER A 19 -13.65 5.94 13.07
N LEU A 20 -13.18 7.16 12.77
CA LEU A 20 -11.91 7.61 13.35
C LEU A 20 -11.94 7.56 14.88
N ALA A 21 -13.03 8.02 15.50
CA ALA A 21 -13.20 8.01 16.96
C ALA A 21 -13.10 6.59 17.54
N ASP A 22 -13.80 5.61 16.97
CA ASP A 22 -13.76 4.23 17.44
C ASP A 22 -12.36 3.61 17.26
N SER A 23 -11.68 3.93 16.16
CA SER A 23 -10.32 3.44 15.91
C SER A 23 -9.30 3.99 16.90
N LEU A 24 -9.45 5.25 17.32
CA LEU A 24 -8.58 5.87 18.33
C LEU A 24 -8.86 5.29 19.72
N ALA A 25 -10.13 5.03 20.06
CA ALA A 25 -10.51 4.39 21.32
C ALA A 25 -9.87 3.00 21.48
N LEU A 26 -9.83 2.19 20.41
CA LEU A 26 -9.16 0.88 20.43
C LEU A 26 -7.68 0.95 20.86
N ALA A 27 -6.97 2.01 20.43
CA ALA A 27 -5.56 2.19 20.78
C ALA A 27 -5.36 2.85 22.15
N ALA A 28 -6.38 3.49 22.72
CA ALA A 28 -6.34 4.08 24.06
C ALA A 28 -6.57 3.03 25.16
N ASP A 29 -7.45 2.07 24.90
CA ASP A 29 -7.88 1.05 25.88
C ASP A 29 -7.01 -0.22 25.86
N GLY A 30 -5.96 -0.28 25.03
CA GLY A 30 -5.10 -1.45 24.87
C GLY A 30 -3.87 -1.20 24.00
N PRO A 31 -3.11 -2.26 23.63
CA PRO A 31 -2.06 -2.11 22.64
C PRO A 31 -2.66 -1.67 21.30
N ALA A 32 -2.02 -0.71 20.64
CA ALA A 32 -2.45 -0.24 19.33
C ALA A 32 -2.64 -1.43 18.36
N PRO A 33 -3.62 -1.37 17.45
CA PRO A 33 -3.78 -2.38 16.40
C PRO A 33 -2.48 -2.60 15.61
N PHE A 34 -2.41 -3.73 14.90
CA PHE A 34 -1.24 -4.06 14.08
C PHE A 34 -0.88 -2.90 13.15
N ALA A 35 -1.87 -2.45 12.37
CA ALA A 35 -1.77 -1.28 11.51
C ALA A 35 -3.16 -0.82 11.05
N ALA A 36 -3.24 0.38 10.48
CA ALA A 36 -4.43 0.96 9.89
C ALA A 36 -4.09 1.90 8.73
N ILE A 37 -5.09 2.25 7.93
CA ILE A 37 -5.03 3.37 6.99
C ILE A 37 -6.18 4.30 7.35
N GLY A 38 -5.85 5.54 7.71
CA GLY A 38 -6.83 6.57 8.03
C GLY A 38 -7.27 7.32 6.77
N TYR A 39 -8.55 7.59 6.62
CA TYR A 39 -9.12 8.30 5.48
C TYR A 39 -9.88 9.55 5.95
N GLY A 40 -9.58 10.70 5.34
CA GLY A 40 -10.24 11.96 5.66
C GLY A 40 -9.82 12.55 7.00
N THR A 41 -8.66 12.13 7.53
CA THR A 41 -8.06 12.68 8.74
C THR A 41 -6.69 13.28 8.44
N PRO A 42 -6.36 14.48 8.97
CA PRO A 42 -5.00 15.01 8.90
C PRO A 42 -4.07 14.37 9.92
N GLU A 43 -4.62 13.61 10.88
CA GLU A 43 -3.86 13.03 11.98
C GLU A 43 -2.93 11.92 11.48
N ARG A 44 -1.65 12.06 11.77
CA ARG A 44 -0.64 11.07 11.44
C ARG A 44 -0.24 10.32 12.69
N LEU A 45 -0.58 9.03 12.74
CA LEU A 45 -0.14 8.12 13.78
C LEU A 45 0.77 7.06 13.17
N ASP A 46 1.72 6.55 13.95
CA ASP A 46 2.66 5.53 13.48
C ASP A 46 1.95 4.26 13.02
N TRP A 47 0.87 3.87 13.70
CA TRP A 47 0.05 2.73 13.36
C TRP A 47 -1.07 3.04 12.36
N MET A 48 -1.35 4.32 12.09
CA MET A 48 -2.41 4.76 11.19
C MET A 48 -1.94 5.93 10.30
N PRO A 49 -1.14 5.65 9.25
CA PRO A 49 -0.83 6.63 8.21
C PRO A 49 -2.12 7.17 7.55
N PRO A 50 -2.27 8.50 7.43
CA PRO A 50 -3.45 9.11 6.83
C PRO A 50 -3.37 9.10 5.30
N VAL A 51 -4.53 9.18 4.67
CA VAL A 51 -4.72 9.51 3.26
C VAL A 51 -5.65 10.72 3.22
N ASP A 52 -5.22 11.80 2.54
CA ASP A 52 -6.04 13.00 2.29
C ASP A 52 -7.10 12.70 1.19
N ALA A 53 -7.96 11.74 1.49
CA ALA A 53 -9.11 11.35 0.67
C ALA A 53 -10.38 11.92 1.30
N SER A 54 -11.22 12.54 0.48
CA SER A 54 -12.59 12.89 0.86
C SER A 54 -13.40 11.61 1.08
N VAL A 55 -13.88 11.41 2.30
CA VAL A 55 -14.73 10.25 2.64
C VAL A 55 -16.19 10.69 2.62
N LEU A 56 -16.99 10.01 1.80
CA LEU A 56 -18.45 10.16 1.78
C LEU A 56 -19.07 9.27 2.87
N SER A 57 -18.93 9.68 4.12
CA SER A 57 -19.45 8.98 5.30
C SER A 57 -20.13 9.99 6.22
N GLU A 58 -21.35 9.68 6.66
CA GLU A 58 -22.07 10.49 7.65
C GLU A 58 -21.34 10.55 9.00
N ARG A 59 -20.47 9.56 9.28
CA ARG A 59 -19.63 9.51 10.49
C ARG A 59 -18.30 10.26 10.34
N GLY A 60 -18.08 10.93 9.21
CA GLY A 60 -16.84 11.64 8.91
C GLY A 60 -15.68 10.70 8.57
N ALA A 61 -14.48 11.03 9.06
CA ALA A 61 -13.26 10.27 8.83
C ALA A 61 -13.39 8.82 9.32
N VAL A 62 -12.74 7.89 8.60
CA VAL A 62 -12.79 6.45 8.88
C VAL A 62 -11.40 5.85 8.81
N ALA A 63 -11.24 4.67 9.41
CA ALA A 63 -10.01 3.89 9.34
C ALA A 63 -10.31 2.45 8.93
N ASP A 64 -9.51 1.91 8.00
CA ASP A 64 -9.42 0.46 7.81
C ASP A 64 -8.35 -0.06 8.76
N VAL A 65 -8.74 -0.86 9.74
CA VAL A 65 -7.88 -1.32 10.85
C VAL A 65 -7.60 -2.81 10.71
N TRP A 66 -6.33 -3.17 10.63
CA TRP A 66 -5.85 -4.54 10.63
C TRP A 66 -5.49 -5.01 12.04
N HIS A 67 -6.05 -6.16 12.39
CA HIS A 67 -5.79 -6.90 13.62
C HIS A 67 -4.99 -8.15 13.27
N ALA A 68 -3.84 -8.32 13.92
CA ALA A 68 -3.04 -9.54 13.83
C ALA A 68 -3.01 -10.21 15.20
N ALA A 69 -3.27 -11.52 15.24
CA ALA A 69 -2.98 -12.34 16.40
C ALA A 69 -1.50 -12.73 16.33
N GLY A 70 -0.64 -12.05 17.09
CA GLY A 70 0.80 -12.20 16.93
C GLY A 70 1.64 -11.51 17.99
N PRO A 71 2.97 -11.70 17.93
CA PRO A 71 3.94 -11.11 18.86
C PRO A 71 4.01 -9.58 18.73
N ALA A 72 4.93 -8.96 19.49
CA ALA A 72 5.10 -7.51 19.50
C ALA A 72 5.36 -6.94 18.10
N VAL A 73 4.60 -5.92 17.72
CA VAL A 73 4.76 -5.21 16.45
C VAL A 73 6.03 -4.35 16.49
N GLN A 74 6.89 -4.54 15.51
CA GLN A 74 8.05 -3.70 15.27
C GLN A 74 7.70 -2.56 14.33
N THR A 75 8.32 -1.41 14.55
CA THR A 75 8.24 -0.25 13.66
C THR A 75 9.62 0.06 13.11
N GLY A 76 9.68 0.58 11.90
CA GLY A 76 10.94 0.97 11.31
C GLY A 76 10.80 1.77 10.03
N ARG A 77 11.94 2.01 9.40
CA ARG A 77 12.02 2.74 8.14
C ARG A 77 13.09 2.15 7.23
N THR A 78 12.73 1.93 5.97
CA THR A 78 13.66 1.55 4.90
C THR A 78 13.50 2.55 3.78
N GLY A 79 14.52 3.39 3.56
CA GLY A 79 14.42 4.51 2.63
C GLY A 79 13.21 5.40 2.95
N LEU A 80 12.32 5.56 1.98
CA LEU A 80 11.08 6.34 2.09
C LEU A 80 9.95 5.61 2.84
N VAL A 81 10.05 4.29 3.02
CA VAL A 81 8.98 3.47 3.60
C VAL A 81 9.05 3.51 5.11
N ARG A 82 8.00 4.04 5.75
CA ARG A 82 7.70 3.75 7.16
C ARG A 82 6.92 2.45 7.20
N TRP A 83 7.34 1.49 8.02
CA TRP A 83 6.71 0.19 8.08
C TRP A 83 6.44 -0.24 9.52
N ARG A 84 5.43 -1.10 9.63
CA ARG A 84 5.11 -1.89 10.82
C ARG A 84 5.07 -3.35 10.43
N ALA A 85 5.70 -4.20 11.24
CA ALA A 85 5.77 -5.61 10.96
C ALA A 85 5.66 -6.45 12.23
N ASP A 86 5.04 -7.61 12.12
CA ASP A 86 5.20 -8.71 13.06
C ASP A 86 5.92 -9.86 12.36
N ASP A 87 5.90 -11.05 12.96
CA ASP A 87 6.54 -12.21 12.35
C ASP A 87 5.91 -12.64 11.03
N HIS A 88 4.71 -12.19 10.65
CA HIS A 88 3.96 -12.72 9.51
C HIS A 88 3.58 -11.67 8.47
N TRP A 89 3.32 -10.45 8.92
CA TRP A 89 2.70 -9.37 8.16
C TRP A 89 3.56 -8.11 8.22
N LEU A 90 3.54 -7.35 7.13
CA LEU A 90 4.15 -6.03 7.07
C LEU A 90 3.16 -5.06 6.41
N LEU A 91 2.94 -3.91 7.05
CA LEU A 91 2.26 -2.77 6.44
C LEU A 91 3.26 -1.63 6.26
N GLY A 92 3.39 -1.14 5.03
CA GLY A 92 4.26 -0.03 4.69
C GLY A 92 3.49 1.17 4.15
N ALA A 93 4.00 2.38 4.41
CA ALA A 93 3.43 3.63 3.97
C ALA A 93 4.50 4.61 3.49
N ILE A 94 4.23 5.24 2.34
CA ILE A 94 5.07 6.23 1.67
C ILE A 94 4.21 7.43 1.31
N ASP A 95 4.70 8.63 1.58
CA ASP A 95 4.07 9.89 1.17
C ASP A 95 5.14 10.78 0.53
N LEU A 96 4.93 11.18 -0.72
CA LEU A 96 5.83 12.06 -1.46
C LEU A 96 5.06 13.23 -2.06
N ASP A 97 5.38 14.44 -1.63
CA ASP A 97 4.75 15.67 -2.12
C ASP A 97 5.64 16.32 -3.20
N GLU A 98 5.13 16.46 -4.42
CA GLU A 98 5.87 17.07 -5.55
C GLU A 98 6.41 18.47 -5.23
N SER A 99 5.69 19.24 -4.41
CA SER A 99 6.11 20.59 -4.02
C SER A 99 7.27 20.59 -3.03
N VAL A 100 7.42 19.53 -2.24
CA VAL A 100 8.52 19.35 -1.27
C VAL A 100 9.71 18.68 -1.94
N GLU A 101 9.45 17.61 -2.68
CA GLU A 101 10.49 16.79 -3.32
C GLU A 101 11.10 17.46 -4.55
N LYS A 102 10.42 18.45 -5.14
CA LYS A 102 10.85 19.18 -6.37
C LYS A 102 11.11 18.23 -7.55
N GLN A 103 10.33 17.15 -7.64
CA GLN A 103 10.39 16.16 -8.70
C GLN A 103 8.97 15.86 -9.21
N GLY A 104 8.86 15.43 -10.46
CA GLY A 104 7.58 15.07 -11.07
C GLY A 104 7.07 13.70 -10.64
N LEU A 105 5.78 13.47 -10.84
CA LEU A 105 5.06 12.27 -10.40
C LEU A 105 5.69 10.93 -10.85
N ALA A 106 6.23 10.84 -12.06
CA ALA A 106 6.88 9.62 -12.55
C ALA A 106 8.10 9.25 -11.67
N GLU A 107 8.98 10.21 -11.41
CA GLU A 107 10.16 10.00 -10.56
C GLU A 107 9.77 9.65 -9.12
N LEU A 108 8.73 10.30 -8.58
CA LEU A 108 8.23 9.97 -7.24
C LEU A 108 7.66 8.55 -7.17
N ALA A 109 6.93 8.12 -8.21
CA ALA A 109 6.40 6.77 -8.30
C ALA A 109 7.52 5.73 -8.37
N HIS A 110 8.56 5.98 -9.17
CA HIS A 110 9.75 5.13 -9.26
C HIS A 110 10.44 4.98 -7.91
N ARG A 111 10.81 6.09 -7.25
CA ARG A 111 11.44 6.10 -5.92
C ARG A 111 10.60 5.37 -4.88
N ALA A 112 9.28 5.59 -4.88
CA ALA A 112 8.37 4.95 -3.95
C ALA A 112 8.36 3.41 -4.13
N TYR A 113 8.23 2.93 -5.37
CA TYR A 113 8.20 1.49 -5.63
C TYR A 113 9.56 0.82 -5.44
N ARG A 114 10.67 1.49 -5.77
CA ARG A 114 12.02 1.01 -5.48
C ARG A 114 12.21 0.74 -3.98
N ASP A 115 11.87 1.72 -3.14
CA ASP A 115 12.02 1.58 -1.69
C ASP A 115 10.99 0.62 -1.08
N LEU A 116 9.80 0.48 -1.69
CA LEU A 116 8.84 -0.59 -1.36
C LEU A 116 9.48 -1.96 -1.59
N PHE A 117 10.05 -2.24 -2.76
CA PHE A 117 10.68 -3.52 -3.04
C PHE A 117 11.89 -3.79 -2.14
N ALA A 118 12.74 -2.77 -1.90
CA ALA A 118 13.84 -2.88 -0.96
C ALA A 118 13.37 -3.23 0.47
N THR A 119 12.23 -2.69 0.90
CA THR A 119 11.63 -3.02 2.21
C THR A 119 11.16 -4.48 2.26
N LEU A 120 10.52 -4.97 1.20
CA LEU A 120 10.09 -6.37 1.11
C LEU A 120 11.28 -7.32 1.17
N ASP A 121 12.37 -7.00 0.46
CA ASP A 121 13.59 -7.82 0.45
C ASP A 121 14.29 -7.80 1.82
N GLN A 122 14.43 -6.64 2.46
CA GLN A 122 15.12 -6.50 3.74
C GLN A 122 14.35 -7.09 4.92
N SER A 123 13.01 -7.03 4.89
CA SER A 123 12.16 -7.56 5.97
C SER A 123 12.04 -9.08 5.96
N GLY A 124 12.33 -9.74 4.82
CA GLY A 124 12.03 -11.16 4.62
C GLY A 124 10.53 -11.49 4.51
N ILE A 125 9.65 -10.48 4.55
CA ILE A 125 8.21 -10.58 4.29
C ILE A 125 7.98 -10.14 2.84
N ALA A 126 8.41 -11.00 1.92
CA ALA A 126 8.66 -10.61 0.54
C ALA A 126 7.41 -10.54 -0.37
N HIS A 127 6.27 -11.06 0.08
CA HIS A 127 5.11 -11.23 -0.80
C HIS A 127 4.06 -10.14 -0.58
N PRO A 128 3.96 -9.14 -1.48
CA PRO A 128 2.91 -8.15 -1.41
C PRO A 128 1.55 -8.82 -1.64
N LEU A 129 0.57 -8.50 -0.80
CA LEU A 129 -0.80 -9.00 -0.85
C LEU A 129 -1.75 -7.95 -1.43
N ARG A 130 -1.52 -6.68 -1.09
CA ARG A 130 -2.33 -5.56 -1.54
C ARG A 130 -1.52 -4.28 -1.59
N ILE A 131 -1.69 -3.49 -2.66
CA ILE A 131 -1.12 -2.14 -2.79
C ILE A 131 -2.23 -1.13 -3.06
N TRP A 132 -2.24 -0.02 -2.33
CA TRP A 132 -3.14 1.11 -2.56
C TRP A 132 -2.33 2.34 -2.97
N ASN A 133 -2.68 2.92 -4.11
CA ASN A 133 -2.05 4.14 -4.61
C ASN A 133 -3.10 5.25 -4.63
N TYR A 134 -2.79 6.38 -4.00
CA TYR A 134 -3.63 7.58 -4.02
C TYR A 134 -2.86 8.71 -4.68
N LEU A 135 -3.41 9.20 -5.80
CA LEU A 135 -2.75 10.14 -6.70
C LEU A 135 -3.49 11.47 -6.70
N PRO A 136 -2.83 12.58 -6.31
CA PRO A 136 -3.38 13.91 -6.46
C PRO A 136 -3.70 14.20 -7.93
N GLN A 137 -4.94 14.61 -8.21
CA GLN A 137 -5.41 15.01 -9.54
C GLN A 137 -5.15 13.93 -10.61
N ILE A 138 -5.53 12.68 -10.33
CA ILE A 138 -5.17 11.50 -11.16
C ILE A 138 -5.43 11.65 -12.68
N ASN A 139 -6.50 12.36 -13.09
CA ASN A 139 -6.84 12.60 -14.50
C ASN A 139 -6.38 13.96 -15.04
N GLY A 140 -5.66 14.75 -14.22
CA GLY A 140 -5.11 16.02 -14.65
C GLY A 140 -4.01 15.85 -15.69
N ASP A 141 -3.80 16.89 -16.49
CA ASP A 141 -2.62 16.99 -17.34
C ASP A 141 -1.40 17.41 -16.50
N GLY A 142 -0.35 16.59 -16.50
CA GLY A 142 0.89 16.84 -15.78
C GLY A 142 2.03 17.31 -16.69
N GLY A 143 1.73 17.96 -17.82
CA GLY A 143 2.74 18.46 -18.76
C GLY A 143 2.71 17.78 -20.13
N GLY A 144 1.52 17.59 -20.70
CA GLY A 144 1.27 16.88 -21.96
C GLY A 144 0.96 15.39 -21.80
N LEU A 145 0.98 14.87 -20.57
CA LEU A 145 0.67 13.47 -20.26
C LEU A 145 -0.22 13.40 -19.01
N GLU A 146 -1.29 12.60 -19.08
CA GLU A 146 -2.17 12.33 -17.94
C GLU A 146 -1.37 11.83 -16.73
N ARG A 147 -1.64 12.37 -15.55
CA ARG A 147 -0.91 12.07 -14.32
C ARG A 147 -0.93 10.57 -13.96
N TYR A 148 -2.05 9.87 -14.17
CA TYR A 148 -2.10 8.42 -14.01
C TYR A 148 -1.06 7.67 -14.86
N ARG A 149 -0.81 8.14 -16.08
CA ARG A 149 0.17 7.53 -17.00
C ARG A 149 1.59 7.81 -16.55
N GLN A 150 1.88 9.03 -16.11
CA GLN A 150 3.17 9.37 -15.50
C GLN A 150 3.48 8.47 -14.29
N PHE A 151 2.51 8.28 -13.39
CA PHE A 151 2.67 7.37 -12.26
C PHE A 151 2.95 5.93 -12.72
N ASN A 152 2.23 5.44 -13.72
CA ASN A 152 2.43 4.09 -14.24
C ASN A 152 3.80 3.90 -14.89
N LEU A 153 4.32 4.92 -15.59
CA LEU A 153 5.66 4.89 -16.18
C LEU A 153 6.73 4.67 -15.10
N GLY A 154 6.76 5.54 -14.09
CA GLY A 154 7.72 5.41 -13.00
C GLY A 154 7.56 4.12 -12.19
N ARG A 155 6.31 3.68 -11.97
CA ARG A 155 6.03 2.39 -11.34
C ARG A 155 6.60 1.24 -12.17
N GLN A 156 6.37 1.24 -13.49
CA GLN A 156 6.84 0.20 -14.39
C GLN A 156 8.36 0.10 -14.38
N ASP A 157 9.06 1.24 -14.42
CA ASP A 157 10.52 1.29 -14.34
C ASP A 157 11.03 0.63 -13.04
N ALA A 158 10.41 0.92 -11.90
CA ALA A 158 10.79 0.31 -10.63
C ALA A 158 10.53 -1.22 -10.59
N PHE A 159 9.46 -1.71 -11.22
CA PHE A 159 9.23 -3.15 -11.35
C PHE A 159 10.30 -3.83 -12.21
N LEU A 160 10.65 -3.22 -13.35
CA LEU A 160 11.69 -3.71 -14.25
C LEU A 160 13.06 -3.79 -13.56
N GLU A 161 13.45 -2.73 -12.85
CA GLU A 161 14.70 -2.69 -12.09
C GLU A 161 14.76 -3.75 -10.97
N ALA A 162 13.65 -3.98 -10.28
CA ALA A 162 13.56 -4.98 -9.22
C ALA A 162 13.49 -6.43 -9.76
N GLY A 163 13.46 -6.63 -11.08
CA GLY A 163 13.22 -7.94 -11.70
C GLY A 163 11.90 -8.57 -11.25
N ARG A 164 10.91 -7.73 -10.88
CA ARG A 164 9.58 -8.16 -10.47
C ARG A 164 8.67 -8.08 -11.69
N ALA A 165 7.86 -9.10 -11.90
CA ALA A 165 6.84 -9.02 -12.94
C ALA A 165 5.87 -7.88 -12.60
N ALA A 166 5.84 -6.84 -13.45
CA ALA A 166 4.91 -5.72 -13.33
C ALA A 166 3.45 -6.14 -13.60
N PHE A 167 3.27 -7.34 -14.15
CA PHE A 167 2.07 -7.82 -14.78
C PHE A 167 1.67 -9.19 -14.19
N GLU A 168 2.32 -10.27 -14.61
CA GLU A 168 2.01 -11.61 -14.13
C GLU A 168 2.33 -11.80 -12.64
N GLY A 169 1.33 -12.13 -11.84
CA GLY A 169 1.49 -12.35 -10.40
C GLY A 169 1.73 -11.07 -9.61
N ALA A 170 1.49 -9.89 -10.21
CA ALA A 170 1.47 -8.63 -9.49
C ALA A 170 0.43 -8.68 -8.36
N PRO A 171 0.71 -8.05 -7.20
CA PRO A 171 -0.24 -8.02 -6.10
C PRO A 171 -1.51 -7.31 -6.53
N ALA A 172 -2.64 -7.70 -5.93
CA ALA A 172 -3.88 -6.95 -6.09
C ALA A 172 -3.59 -5.47 -5.77
N ALA A 173 -4.00 -4.56 -6.65
CA ALA A 173 -3.72 -3.14 -6.47
C ALA A 173 -4.93 -2.27 -6.81
N CYS A 174 -4.89 -1.01 -6.37
CA CYS A 174 -5.74 0.04 -6.91
C CYS A 174 -4.96 1.35 -7.07
N ALA A 175 -5.42 2.19 -7.99
CA ALA A 175 -5.02 3.57 -8.11
C ALA A 175 -6.27 4.45 -8.04
N LEU A 176 -6.33 5.36 -7.08
CA LEU A 176 -7.48 6.22 -6.81
C LEU A 176 -7.04 7.68 -6.83
N GLY A 177 -7.91 8.54 -7.38
CA GLY A 177 -7.70 9.98 -7.33
C GLY A 177 -7.98 10.55 -5.95
N ILE A 178 -7.11 11.47 -5.51
CA ILE A 178 -7.38 12.40 -4.41
C ILE A 178 -7.27 13.84 -4.93
N HIS A 179 -7.90 14.79 -4.24
CA HIS A 179 -7.94 16.17 -4.75
C HIS A 179 -6.59 16.88 -4.68
N ARG A 180 -5.82 16.63 -3.61
CA ARG A 180 -4.57 17.33 -3.30
C ARG A 180 -3.65 16.45 -2.44
N GLY A 181 -2.51 17.02 -2.06
CA GLY A 181 -1.57 16.40 -1.12
C GLY A 181 -0.49 15.60 -1.83
N ALA A 182 0.07 14.63 -1.12
CA ALA A 182 1.17 13.80 -1.58
C ALA A 182 0.70 12.59 -2.41
N LEU A 183 1.55 12.11 -3.32
CA LEU A 183 1.48 10.73 -3.78
C LEU A 183 1.58 9.82 -2.56
N SER A 184 0.57 8.99 -2.36
CA SER A 184 0.41 8.18 -1.16
C SER A 184 0.35 6.70 -1.56
N VAL A 185 1.41 5.95 -1.27
CA VAL A 185 1.48 4.49 -1.52
C VAL A 185 1.39 3.75 -0.20
N ARG A 186 0.53 2.75 -0.13
CA ARG A 186 0.38 1.84 1.02
C ARG A 186 0.44 0.43 0.52
N PHE A 187 1.05 -0.46 1.29
CA PHE A 187 1.10 -1.86 0.92
C PHE A 187 1.02 -2.76 2.15
N LEU A 188 0.40 -3.91 1.96
CA LEU A 188 0.33 -5.01 2.91
C LEU A 188 1.05 -6.20 2.29
N ALA A 189 1.97 -6.80 3.02
CA ALA A 189 2.73 -7.97 2.62
C ALA A 189 2.61 -9.09 3.67
N GLY A 190 2.87 -10.32 3.23
CA GLY A 190 2.90 -11.50 4.08
C GLY A 190 4.05 -12.44 3.73
N ARG A 191 4.31 -13.42 4.60
CA ARG A 191 5.32 -14.46 4.36
C ARG A 191 4.96 -15.47 3.28
N ARG A 192 3.68 -15.57 2.92
CA ARG A 192 3.19 -16.53 1.92
C ARG A 192 2.78 -15.78 0.67
N ALA A 193 3.24 -16.27 -0.48
CA ALA A 193 2.80 -15.77 -1.77
C ALA A 193 1.26 -15.84 -1.87
N PRO A 194 0.58 -14.76 -2.29
CA PRO A 194 -0.84 -14.81 -2.55
C PRO A 194 -1.10 -15.66 -3.80
N LEU A 195 -2.30 -16.24 -3.89
CA LEU A 195 -2.81 -16.79 -5.13
C LEU A 195 -3.49 -15.65 -5.91
N PRO A 196 -2.96 -15.22 -7.06
CA PRO A 196 -3.63 -14.22 -7.90
C PRO A 196 -4.96 -14.80 -8.43
N ILE A 197 -6.02 -14.01 -8.36
CA ILE A 197 -7.35 -14.37 -8.87
C ILE A 197 -7.76 -13.33 -9.90
N GLU A 198 -7.87 -13.76 -11.15
CA GLU A 198 -8.33 -12.92 -12.26
C GLU A 198 -9.84 -13.06 -12.46
N ASN A 199 -10.49 -11.98 -12.89
CA ASN A 199 -11.90 -12.03 -13.27
C ASN A 199 -12.02 -12.50 -14.74
N PRO A 200 -12.58 -13.68 -15.03
CA PRO A 200 -12.65 -14.21 -16.40
C PRO A 200 -13.53 -13.36 -17.34
N ARG A 201 -14.27 -12.38 -16.82
CA ARG A 201 -15.09 -11.44 -17.60
C ARG A 201 -14.38 -10.13 -17.92
N GLN A 202 -13.16 -9.92 -17.43
CA GLN A 202 -12.38 -8.71 -17.66
C GLN A 202 -11.06 -9.08 -18.32
N VAL A 203 -10.62 -8.24 -19.27
CA VAL A 203 -9.24 -8.32 -19.76
C VAL A 203 -8.33 -7.97 -18.59
N SER A 204 -7.27 -8.75 -18.38
CA SER A 204 -6.27 -8.43 -17.36
C SER A 204 -5.80 -6.99 -17.56
N ALA A 205 -5.57 -6.27 -16.45
CA ALA A 205 -4.99 -4.93 -16.51
C ALA A 205 -3.66 -4.90 -17.29
N ASP A 206 -2.96 -6.03 -17.32
CA ASP A 206 -1.70 -6.25 -18.01
C ASP A 206 -1.82 -6.27 -19.54
N LEU A 207 -3.00 -6.69 -20.03
CA LEU A 207 -3.30 -6.83 -21.45
C LEU A 207 -4.23 -5.70 -21.92
N ALA A 208 -4.40 -4.65 -21.11
CA ALA A 208 -5.22 -3.51 -21.49
C ALA A 208 -4.70 -2.87 -22.79
N PRO A 209 -5.56 -2.60 -23.78
CA PRO A 209 -5.13 -2.13 -25.09
C PRO A 209 -4.40 -0.78 -25.01
N VAL A 210 -3.43 -0.60 -25.89
CA VAL A 210 -2.55 0.60 -26.01
C VAL A 210 -3.34 1.92 -26.10
N SER A 211 -4.61 1.91 -26.54
CA SER A 211 -5.47 3.11 -26.51
C SER A 211 -5.74 3.64 -25.09
N ARG A 212 -5.59 2.80 -24.06
CA ARG A 212 -5.65 3.18 -22.63
C ARG A 212 -4.26 3.40 -22.02
N THR A 213 -3.19 3.08 -22.76
CA THR A 213 -1.77 3.21 -22.37
C THR A 213 -0.92 3.67 -23.56
N PRO A 214 -0.81 4.97 -23.87
CA PRO A 214 0.21 5.48 -24.76
C PRO A 214 1.41 5.95 -23.93
N LEU A 215 2.57 5.58 -24.48
CA LEU A 215 3.98 5.94 -24.21
C LEU A 215 4.21 7.04 -23.17
#